data_AF-A0A914DH53-F1
#
_entry.id   AF-A0A914DH53-F1
#
_cell.length_a   1.000
_cell.length_b   1.000
_cell.length_c   1.000
_cell.angle_alpha   90.00
_cell.angle_beta   90.00
_cell.angle_gamma   90.00
#
_symmetry.space_group_name_H-M   'P 1'
#
loop_
_entity.id
_entity.type
_entity.pdbx_description
1 polymer ?
#
loop_
_entity_poly.entity_id
_entity_poly.type
_entity_poly.pdbx_seq_one_letter_code
_entity_poly.pdbx_strand_id
1 'polypeptide(L)'
;MTGGDFFYSSGKSVVANLLPYYLPTLYRTAHLGTIFVQNCSDETVYFPIDSGTQAFSVSYTGPGAGGLTMTVTDSNNTVVPLPEGYQLYEYTYFAAFDYLNTLSNPPGTWKLEVKSTARNCVLTVRLRSTIEVFAGFTNQTDSDLLAGALKDNPRALLAVDTPNGIILHANNLGNGTLNYVQIYGGGDRVLFSSELIKRIGCNYEWWAPSSFTCAYGLYIVSV
;
A
#
# COMPACT_ATOMS: atom_id res chain seq x y z
N MET A 1 -9.82 7.70 -9.16
CA MET A 1 -10.82 6.61 -9.07
C MET A 1 -10.85 6.17 -7.62
N THR A 2 -12.03 6.15 -7.00
CA THR A 2 -12.25 5.67 -5.64
C THR A 2 -11.82 4.21 -5.54
N GLY A 3 -10.85 3.91 -4.67
CA GLY A 3 -10.18 2.62 -4.57
C GLY A 3 -11.03 1.45 -4.06
N GLY A 4 -12.35 1.46 -4.27
CA GLY A 4 -13.24 0.38 -3.84
C GLY A 4 -13.04 -0.88 -4.68
N ASP A 5 -13.18 -2.05 -4.05
CA ASP A 5 -13.22 -3.34 -4.74
C ASP A 5 -14.64 -3.85 -4.92
N PHE A 6 -14.82 -4.64 -5.97
CA PHE A 6 -16.04 -5.41 -6.20
C PHE A 6 -15.73 -6.89 -6.02
N PHE A 7 -16.34 -7.51 -5.01
CA PHE A 7 -16.31 -8.97 -4.84
C PHE A 7 -17.64 -9.56 -5.29
N TYR A 8 -17.57 -10.60 -6.12
CA TYR A 8 -18.71 -11.41 -6.48
C TYR A 8 -18.67 -12.69 -5.64
N SER A 9 -19.75 -12.96 -4.91
CA SER A 9 -19.91 -14.23 -4.20
C SER A 9 -21.36 -14.72 -4.29
N SER A 10 -21.52 -16.04 -4.42
CA SER A 10 -22.81 -16.73 -4.48
C SER A 10 -23.31 -17.20 -3.11
N GLY A 11 -22.49 -17.08 -2.05
CA GLY A 11 -22.78 -17.64 -0.72
C GLY A 11 -23.08 -16.59 0.35
N LYS A 12 -24.20 -16.74 1.06
CA LYS A 12 -24.58 -15.87 2.20
C LYS A 12 -23.56 -15.92 3.35
N SER A 13 -22.86 -17.05 3.52
CA SER A 13 -21.78 -17.25 4.49
C SER A 13 -20.55 -16.41 4.20
N VAL A 14 -20.25 -16.17 2.93
CA VAL A 14 -19.10 -15.36 2.51
C VAL A 14 -19.31 -13.91 2.87
N VAL A 15 -20.50 -13.35 2.65
CA VAL A 15 -20.80 -11.97 3.04
C VAL A 15 -20.73 -11.78 4.57
N ALA A 16 -21.26 -12.74 5.33
CA ALA A 16 -21.27 -12.67 6.79
C ALA A 16 -19.85 -12.75 7.40
N ASN A 17 -18.94 -13.49 6.76
CA ASN A 17 -17.60 -13.72 7.30
C ASN A 17 -16.52 -12.83 6.65
N LEU A 18 -16.72 -12.33 5.43
CA LEU A 18 -15.76 -11.45 4.74
C LEU A 18 -15.88 -9.99 5.19
N LEU A 19 -17.11 -9.46 5.27
CA LEU A 19 -17.34 -8.03 5.54
C LEU A 19 -16.69 -7.52 6.85
N PRO A 20 -16.66 -8.28 7.95
CA PRO A 20 -15.99 -7.84 9.18
C PRO A 20 -14.47 -7.63 9.02
N TYR A 21 -13.84 -8.34 8.08
CA TYR A 21 -12.39 -8.30 7.85
C TYR A 21 -12.00 -7.58 6.56
N TYR A 22 -12.97 -7.16 5.75
CA TYR A 22 -12.71 -6.37 4.57
C TYR A 22 -12.16 -5.00 4.98
N LEU A 23 -11.07 -4.59 4.33
CA LEU A 23 -10.37 -3.34 4.61
C LEU A 23 -10.72 -2.31 3.53
N PRO A 24 -11.77 -1.48 3.71
CA PRO A 24 -12.10 -0.45 2.73
C PRO A 24 -11.02 0.63 2.66
N THR A 25 -10.71 1.06 1.43
CA THR A 25 -9.60 1.93 1.03
C THR A 25 -9.85 3.42 1.18
N LEU A 26 -10.99 3.83 1.73
CA LEU A 26 -11.39 5.24 1.67
C LEU A 26 -10.61 6.14 2.63
N TYR A 27 -10.14 5.65 3.78
CA TYR A 27 -9.46 6.52 4.78
C TYR A 27 -8.36 5.86 5.63
N ARG A 28 -8.31 4.53 5.77
CA ARG A 28 -7.39 3.86 6.73
C ARG A 28 -6.61 2.68 6.17
N THR A 29 -6.89 2.32 4.92
CA THR A 29 -6.29 1.13 4.30
C THR A 29 -5.40 1.58 3.14
N ALA A 30 -4.11 1.30 3.24
CA ALA A 30 -3.17 1.50 2.15
C ALA A 30 -3.25 0.29 1.20
N HIS A 31 -3.42 0.59 -0.09
CA HIS A 31 -3.22 -0.40 -1.15
C HIS A 31 -1.71 -0.56 -1.37
N LEU A 32 -1.14 -1.71 -0.99
CA LEU A 32 0.30 -1.94 -1.10
C LEU A 32 0.73 -2.33 -2.51
N GLY A 33 -0.13 -3.05 -3.22
CA GLY A 33 0.14 -3.41 -4.60
C GLY A 33 -0.89 -4.35 -5.19
N THR A 34 -1.03 -4.24 -6.50
CA THR A 34 -1.72 -5.21 -7.35
C THR A 34 -0.73 -5.71 -8.39
N ILE A 35 -0.55 -7.02 -8.48
CA ILE A 35 0.38 -7.64 -9.43
C ILE A 35 -0.42 -8.48 -10.40
N PHE A 36 -0.27 -8.17 -11.68
CA PHE A 36 -0.84 -8.94 -12.78
C PHE A 36 0.20 -9.93 -13.27
N VAL A 37 -0.08 -11.22 -13.10
CA VAL A 37 0.85 -12.30 -13.41
C VAL A 37 0.28 -13.14 -14.55
N GLN A 38 1.06 -13.33 -15.62
CA GLN A 38 0.65 -14.18 -16.74
C GLN A 38 0.72 -15.69 -16.42
N ASN A 39 1.70 -16.12 -15.63
CA ASN A 39 1.85 -17.51 -15.21
C ASN A 39 2.02 -17.60 -13.69
N CYS A 40 1.02 -18.12 -13.01
CA CYS A 40 0.96 -18.09 -11.54
C CYS A 40 1.55 -19.34 -10.88
N SER A 41 2.46 -20.02 -11.58
CA SER A 41 3.04 -21.29 -11.14
C SER A 41 3.98 -21.16 -9.96
N ASP A 42 4.68 -20.02 -9.83
CA ASP A 42 5.65 -19.77 -8.76
C ASP A 42 5.93 -18.27 -8.62
N GLU A 43 5.04 -17.56 -7.96
CA GLU A 43 5.15 -16.11 -7.78
C GLU A 43 5.42 -15.74 -6.34
N THR A 44 6.29 -14.74 -6.16
CA THR A 44 6.62 -14.19 -4.85
C THR A 44 6.40 -12.68 -4.84
N VAL A 45 5.62 -12.22 -3.88
CA VAL A 45 5.31 -10.80 -3.67
C VAL A 45 5.89 -10.37 -2.33
N TYR A 46 6.75 -9.36 -2.33
CA TYR A 46 7.26 -8.74 -1.12
C TYR A 46 6.44 -7.50 -0.79
N PHE A 47 6.10 -7.32 0.47
CA PHE A 47 5.33 -6.17 0.93
C PHE A 47 5.75 -5.73 2.34
N PRO A 48 5.78 -4.43 2.62
CA PRO A 48 6.14 -3.94 3.94
C PRO A 48 4.97 -4.04 4.93
N ILE A 49 5.30 -4.29 6.20
CA ILE A 49 4.40 -4.21 7.34
C ILE A 49 5.03 -3.26 8.37
N ASP A 50 4.33 -2.19 8.72
CA ASP A 50 4.78 -1.21 9.71
C ASP A 50 4.30 -1.55 11.13
N SER A 51 4.90 -0.90 12.14
CA SER A 51 4.57 -1.12 13.56
C SER A 51 3.16 -0.68 13.97
N GLY A 52 2.49 0.13 13.14
CA GLY A 52 1.11 0.56 13.34
C GLY A 52 0.09 -0.32 12.62
N THR A 53 0.53 -1.35 11.89
CA THR A 53 -0.36 -2.25 11.16
C THR A 53 -1.34 -2.90 12.12
N GLN A 54 -2.63 -2.76 11.85
CA GLN A 54 -3.70 -3.39 12.61
C GLN A 54 -4.17 -4.68 11.97
N ALA A 55 -4.26 -4.67 10.65
CA ALA A 55 -4.71 -5.80 9.84
C ALA A 55 -4.15 -5.68 8.44
N PHE A 56 -4.02 -6.79 7.74
CA PHE A 56 -3.72 -6.80 6.30
C PHE A 56 -4.48 -7.92 5.62
N SER A 57 -4.68 -7.80 4.32
CA SER A 57 -5.33 -8.83 3.52
C SER A 57 -4.51 -9.14 2.28
N VAL A 58 -4.50 -10.42 1.91
CA VAL A 58 -3.98 -10.91 0.65
C VAL A 58 -5.12 -11.51 -0.15
N SER A 59 -5.13 -11.27 -1.46
CA SER A 59 -6.09 -11.90 -2.34
C SER A 59 -5.45 -12.37 -3.63
N TYR A 60 -5.95 -13.49 -4.13
CA TYR A 60 -5.65 -14.06 -5.42
C TYR A 60 -6.94 -14.10 -6.25
N THR A 61 -6.87 -13.68 -7.50
CA THR A 61 -7.94 -13.89 -8.49
C THR A 61 -7.38 -14.47 -9.78
N GLY A 62 -7.82 -15.64 -10.23
CA GLY A 62 -7.38 -16.23 -11.49
C GLY A 62 -8.17 -17.50 -11.88
N PRO A 63 -8.30 -17.78 -13.20
CA PRO A 63 -9.07 -18.92 -13.70
C PRO A 63 -8.41 -20.25 -13.30
N GLY A 64 -9.19 -21.18 -12.76
CA GLY A 64 -8.69 -22.50 -12.36
C GLY A 64 -7.83 -22.46 -11.10
N ALA A 65 -8.43 -22.10 -9.96
CA ALA A 65 -7.77 -22.18 -8.64
C ALA A 65 -7.39 -23.62 -8.19
N GLY A 66 -7.48 -24.60 -9.09
CA GLY A 66 -7.02 -25.97 -8.86
C GLY A 66 -5.52 -25.99 -8.58
N GLY A 67 -5.15 -26.50 -7.40
CA GLY A 67 -3.77 -26.52 -6.93
C GLY A 67 -3.27 -25.19 -6.36
N LEU A 68 -4.15 -24.22 -6.08
CA LEU A 68 -3.76 -22.97 -5.42
C LEU A 68 -3.15 -23.26 -4.04
N THR A 69 -1.90 -22.85 -3.87
CA THR A 69 -1.22 -22.81 -2.58
C THR A 69 -0.76 -21.38 -2.35
N MET A 70 -1.16 -20.79 -1.22
CA MET A 70 -0.66 -19.49 -0.77
C MET A 70 0.10 -19.70 0.53
N THR A 71 1.27 -19.09 0.63
CA THR A 71 2.10 -19.12 1.84
C THR A 71 2.50 -17.70 2.19
N VAL A 72 2.23 -17.27 3.41
CA VAL A 72 2.68 -15.98 3.92
C VAL A 72 3.82 -16.23 4.89
N THR A 73 4.90 -15.49 4.75
CA THR A 73 6.06 -15.55 5.65
C THR A 73 6.34 -14.16 6.21
N ASP A 74 6.56 -14.08 7.52
CA ASP A 74 6.88 -12.84 8.20
C ASP A 74 8.32 -12.36 7.97
N SER A 75 8.66 -11.19 8.49
CA SER A 75 10.00 -10.59 8.36
C SER A 75 11.10 -11.36 9.09
N ASN A 76 10.75 -12.31 9.97
CA ASN A 76 11.69 -13.22 10.62
C ASN A 76 11.84 -14.55 9.87
N ASN A 77 11.28 -14.67 8.66
CA ASN A 77 11.23 -15.90 7.87
C ASN A 77 10.38 -17.02 8.48
N THR A 78 9.42 -16.70 9.34
CA THR A 78 8.47 -17.67 9.89
C THR A 78 7.23 -17.75 9.03
N VAL A 79 6.86 -18.97 8.62
CA VAL A 79 5.62 -19.20 7.89
C VAL A 79 4.43 -18.96 8.81
N VAL A 80 3.55 -18.05 8.41
CA VAL A 80 2.35 -17.69 9.13
C VAL A 80 1.19 -18.53 8.60
N PRO A 81 0.47 -19.25 9.47
CA PRO A 81 -0.75 -19.97 9.07
C PRO A 81 -1.74 -19.00 8.45
N LEU A 82 -2.26 -19.35 7.28
CA LEU A 82 -3.37 -18.61 6.71
C LEU A 82 -4.58 -18.77 7.64
N PRO A 83 -5.26 -17.67 8.05
CA PRO A 83 -6.56 -17.77 8.68
C PRO A 83 -7.53 -18.51 7.76
N GLU A 84 -8.66 -19.02 8.29
CA GLU A 84 -9.66 -19.72 7.47
C GLU A 84 -9.98 -18.89 6.22
N GLY A 85 -9.45 -19.34 5.09
CA GLY A 85 -9.46 -18.60 3.85
C GLY A 85 -10.86 -18.57 3.26
N TYR A 86 -11.29 -17.40 2.82
CA TYR A 86 -12.58 -17.25 2.15
C TYR A 86 -12.38 -17.48 0.66
N GLN A 87 -12.74 -18.67 0.18
CA GLN A 87 -12.94 -18.88 -1.24
C GLN A 87 -14.24 -18.18 -1.63
N LEU A 88 -14.12 -16.99 -2.24
CA LEU A 88 -15.26 -16.13 -2.56
C LEU A 88 -16.03 -16.65 -3.78
N TYR A 89 -15.31 -17.26 -4.72
CA TYR A 89 -15.78 -17.87 -5.97
C TYR A 89 -14.77 -18.91 -6.49
N GLU A 90 -15.07 -19.61 -7.60
CA GLU A 90 -14.15 -20.60 -8.22
C GLU A 90 -12.76 -20.04 -8.57
N TYR A 91 -12.63 -18.72 -8.68
CA TYR A 91 -11.42 -18.04 -9.14
C TYR A 91 -10.79 -17.09 -8.11
N THR A 92 -11.43 -16.84 -6.97
CA THR A 92 -10.97 -15.83 -6.02
C THR A 92 -10.80 -16.40 -4.63
N TYR A 93 -9.59 -16.23 -4.09
CA TYR A 93 -9.24 -16.54 -2.71
C TYR A 93 -8.89 -15.25 -1.98
N PHE A 94 -9.38 -15.10 -0.75
CA PHE A 94 -9.12 -13.97 0.10
C PHE A 94 -8.78 -14.44 1.53
N ALA A 95 -7.71 -13.90 2.08
CA ALA A 95 -7.35 -14.09 3.49
C ALA A 95 -7.06 -12.72 4.12
N ALA A 96 -7.66 -12.48 5.28
CA ALA A 96 -7.41 -11.30 6.09
C ALA A 96 -6.81 -11.72 7.44
N PHE A 97 -5.72 -11.05 7.79
CA PHE A 97 -4.97 -11.28 9.01
C PHE A 97 -5.30 -10.16 9.99
N ASP A 98 -5.71 -10.55 11.20
CA ASP A 98 -5.71 -9.66 12.35
C ASP A 98 -4.30 -9.63 12.93
N TYR A 99 -3.49 -8.70 12.44
CA TYR A 99 -2.09 -8.57 12.80
C TYR A 99 -1.94 -8.45 14.32
N LEU A 100 -2.64 -7.49 14.94
CA LEU A 100 -2.44 -7.16 16.36
C LEU A 100 -2.76 -8.32 17.32
N ASN A 101 -3.74 -9.15 17.00
CA ASN A 101 -4.28 -10.12 17.96
C ASN A 101 -3.77 -11.55 17.78
N THR A 102 -3.09 -11.88 16.69
CA THR A 102 -2.84 -13.30 16.34
C THR A 102 -1.39 -13.66 16.00
N LEU A 103 -0.51 -12.70 15.72
CA LEU A 103 0.85 -12.97 15.21
C LEU A 103 1.94 -12.41 16.12
N SER A 104 3.18 -12.91 15.97
CA SER A 104 4.35 -12.39 16.72
C SER A 104 4.77 -10.98 16.30
N ASN A 105 4.07 -10.40 15.31
CA ASN A 105 4.08 -9.00 14.90
C ASN A 105 5.43 -8.33 14.70
N PRO A 106 6.40 -8.94 13.97
CA PRO A 106 7.58 -8.20 13.59
C PRO A 106 7.22 -7.23 12.43
N PRO A 107 7.50 -5.92 12.58
CA PRO A 107 7.54 -5.02 11.45
C PRO A 107 8.63 -5.47 10.46
N GLY A 108 8.51 -5.05 9.20
CA GLY A 108 9.52 -5.32 8.17
C GLY A 108 8.91 -5.86 6.89
N THR A 109 9.76 -6.44 6.05
CA THR A 109 9.34 -7.00 4.76
C THR A 109 8.79 -8.40 4.93
N TRP A 110 7.52 -8.58 4.56
CA TRP A 110 6.84 -9.86 4.52
C TRP A 110 6.81 -10.37 3.08
N LYS A 111 6.64 -11.68 2.90
CA LYS A 111 6.49 -12.29 1.57
C LYS A 111 5.22 -13.13 1.46
N LEU A 112 4.59 -13.03 0.31
CA LEU A 112 3.47 -13.87 -0.14
C LEU A 112 3.96 -14.72 -1.32
N GLU A 113 3.95 -16.03 -1.14
CA GLU A 113 4.28 -17.01 -2.18
C GLU A 113 2.98 -17.64 -2.69
N VAL A 114 2.78 -17.64 -4.01
CA VAL A 114 1.59 -18.17 -4.66
C VAL A 114 1.96 -19.17 -5.74
N LYS A 115 1.34 -20.35 -5.67
CA LYS A 115 1.48 -21.41 -6.67
C LYS A 115 0.09 -21.82 -7.15
N SER A 116 -0.14 -21.77 -8.44
CA SER A 116 -1.42 -22.09 -9.08
C SER A 116 -1.19 -22.62 -10.49
N THR A 117 -2.14 -23.41 -11.00
CA THR A 117 -2.14 -23.86 -12.40
C THR A 117 -2.69 -22.80 -13.36
N ALA A 118 -3.20 -21.69 -12.82
CA ALA A 118 -3.82 -20.62 -13.57
C ALA A 118 -2.85 -19.85 -14.47
N ARG A 119 -3.40 -19.42 -15.62
CA ARG A 119 -2.80 -18.39 -16.47
C ARG A 119 -3.58 -17.10 -16.27
N ASN A 120 -2.88 -15.97 -16.18
CA ASN A 120 -3.43 -14.64 -15.91
C ASN A 120 -4.15 -14.57 -14.56
N CYS A 121 -3.38 -14.40 -13.48
CA CYS A 121 -3.92 -14.09 -12.15
C CYS A 121 -3.55 -12.69 -11.68
N VAL A 122 -4.30 -12.23 -10.68
CA VAL A 122 -4.14 -10.95 -10.01
C VAL A 122 -3.89 -11.23 -8.54
N LEU A 123 -2.76 -10.75 -8.04
CA LEU A 123 -2.41 -10.77 -6.62
C LEU A 123 -2.62 -9.37 -6.05
N THR A 124 -3.22 -9.27 -4.88
CA THR A 124 -3.41 -7.98 -4.23
C THR A 124 -3.09 -8.06 -2.76
N VAL A 125 -2.36 -7.08 -2.25
CA VAL A 125 -2.06 -6.91 -0.83
C VAL A 125 -2.59 -5.55 -0.37
N ARG A 126 -3.28 -5.54 0.77
CA ARG A 126 -3.79 -4.33 1.43
C ARG A 126 -3.45 -4.36 2.90
N LEU A 127 -3.16 -3.20 3.48
CA LEU A 127 -2.86 -3.07 4.90
C LEU A 127 -3.75 -1.98 5.50
N ARG A 128 -4.15 -2.13 6.76
CA ARG A 128 -4.76 -1.09 7.58
C ARG A 128 -3.80 -0.77 8.71
N SER A 129 -3.28 0.46 8.74
CA SER A 129 -2.41 0.94 9.82
C SER A 129 -3.11 2.04 10.60
N THR A 130 -2.75 2.20 11.88
CA THR A 130 -3.09 3.41 12.64
C THR A 130 -2.30 4.62 12.17
N ILE A 131 -1.16 4.41 11.51
CA ILE A 131 -0.34 5.47 10.95
C ILE A 131 -1.01 5.97 9.68
N GLU A 132 -1.36 7.25 9.66
CA GLU A 132 -1.99 7.89 8.49
C GLU A 132 -1.02 8.92 7.93
N VAL A 133 -0.56 8.71 6.70
CA VAL A 133 0.35 9.63 6.02
C VAL A 133 -0.43 10.49 5.01
N PHE A 134 -0.36 11.80 5.19
CA PHE A 134 -0.99 12.79 4.32
C PHE A 134 0.07 13.45 3.45
N ALA A 135 -0.07 13.30 2.14
CA ALA A 135 0.80 13.96 1.17
C ALA A 135 0.19 15.27 0.67
N GLY A 136 1.05 16.26 0.48
CA GLY A 136 0.73 17.54 -0.10
C GLY A 136 1.80 17.98 -1.10
N PHE A 137 1.39 18.76 -2.11
CA PHE A 137 2.29 19.24 -3.16
C PHE A 137 2.45 20.75 -3.14
N THR A 138 3.66 21.22 -3.40
CA THR A 138 4.01 22.64 -3.50
C THR A 138 4.65 22.93 -4.88
N ASN A 139 4.60 24.17 -5.34
CA ASN A 139 5.23 24.63 -6.59
C ASN A 139 6.55 25.33 -6.30
N GLN A 140 7.48 25.29 -7.26
CA GLN A 140 8.77 25.98 -7.15
C GLN A 140 8.70 27.51 -7.10
N THR A 141 7.58 28.11 -7.53
CA THR A 141 7.41 29.57 -7.52
C THR A 141 7.00 30.14 -6.17
N ASP A 142 6.59 29.30 -5.22
CA ASP A 142 6.47 29.73 -3.82
C ASP A 142 7.90 29.73 -3.26
N SER A 143 8.34 30.86 -2.72
CA SER A 143 9.72 31.31 -2.40
C SER A 143 10.60 30.42 -1.49
N ASP A 144 10.22 29.17 -1.30
CA ASP A 144 10.52 28.36 -0.13
C ASP A 144 11.29 27.06 -0.44
N LEU A 145 11.66 26.83 -1.69
CA LEU A 145 12.63 25.79 -2.06
C LEU A 145 14.06 26.10 -1.59
N LEU A 146 14.29 27.30 -1.04
CA LEU A 146 15.52 27.67 -0.38
C LEU A 146 15.43 27.22 1.09
N ALA A 147 16.14 26.13 1.43
CA ALA A 147 16.41 25.69 2.81
C ALA A 147 15.22 25.14 3.64
N GLY A 148 14.24 24.49 3.01
CA GLY A 148 13.22 23.70 3.73
C GLY A 148 12.03 24.50 4.27
N ALA A 149 11.86 25.73 3.82
CA ALA A 149 10.77 26.60 4.23
C ALA A 149 9.44 26.33 3.51
N LEU A 150 9.23 25.17 2.86
CA LEU A 150 8.04 24.92 2.03
C LEU A 150 6.74 25.33 2.76
N LYS A 151 5.97 26.22 2.14
CA LYS A 151 4.66 26.66 2.63
C LYS A 151 3.79 25.49 3.09
N ASP A 152 3.32 25.54 4.34
CA ASP A 152 2.39 24.57 4.94
C ASP A 152 0.94 24.70 4.43
N ASN A 153 0.77 25.20 3.21
CA ASN A 153 -0.50 25.26 2.50
C ASN A 153 -0.38 24.45 1.20
N PRO A 154 -0.32 23.11 1.31
CA PRO A 154 -0.13 22.27 0.14
C PRO A 154 -1.38 22.22 -0.73
N ARG A 155 -1.14 21.94 -2.01
CA ARG A 155 -2.17 21.50 -2.95
C ARG A 155 -2.36 20.00 -2.78
N ALA A 156 -3.62 19.55 -2.84
CA ALA A 156 -3.95 18.12 -2.82
C ALA A 156 -3.51 17.38 -4.09
N LEU A 157 -3.29 18.12 -5.19
CA LEU A 157 -2.89 17.59 -6.49
C LEU A 157 -1.58 18.23 -6.95
N LEU A 158 -0.72 17.43 -7.56
CA LEU A 158 0.45 17.93 -8.27
C LEU A 158 0.05 18.82 -9.44
N ALA A 159 0.93 19.76 -9.80
CA ALA A 159 0.82 20.56 -11.01
C ALA A 159 1.56 19.86 -12.16
N VAL A 160 0.83 19.54 -13.24
CA VAL A 160 1.36 18.84 -14.41
C VAL A 160 2.37 19.73 -15.15
N ASP A 161 3.43 19.13 -15.69
CA ASP A 161 4.48 19.79 -16.50
C ASP A 161 5.18 20.96 -15.80
N THR A 162 5.15 20.99 -14.46
CA THR A 162 5.84 21.99 -13.65
C THR A 162 6.61 21.33 -12.50
N PRO A 163 7.67 21.97 -11.98
CA PRO A 163 8.37 21.47 -10.81
C PRO A 163 7.48 21.48 -9.55
N ASN A 164 7.34 20.31 -8.94
CA ASN A 164 6.60 20.08 -7.70
C ASN A 164 7.57 19.73 -6.56
N GLY A 165 7.29 20.23 -5.37
CA GLY A 165 7.78 19.69 -4.11
C GLY A 165 6.73 18.79 -3.48
N ILE A 166 7.17 17.84 -2.65
CA ILE A 166 6.29 17.01 -1.82
C ILE A 166 6.57 17.25 -0.35
N ILE A 167 5.50 17.44 0.40
CA ILE A 167 5.50 17.55 1.85
C ILE A 167 4.56 16.50 2.44
N LEU A 168 4.89 15.99 3.61
CA LEU A 168 4.19 14.89 4.25
C LEU A 168 3.92 15.22 5.71
N HIS A 169 2.76 14.76 6.19
CA HIS A 169 2.37 14.74 7.59
C HIS A 169 2.01 13.31 7.96
N ALA A 170 2.26 12.90 9.20
CA ALA A 170 1.98 11.54 9.66
C ALA A 170 1.33 11.56 11.04
N ASN A 171 0.08 11.11 11.10
CA ASN A 171 -0.61 10.88 12.37
C ASN A 171 -0.20 9.54 12.97
N ASN A 172 -0.19 9.48 14.30
CA ASN A 172 0.06 8.27 15.09
C ASN A 172 1.41 7.58 14.83
N LEU A 173 2.39 8.29 14.26
CA LEU A 173 3.74 7.79 14.04
C LEU A 173 4.56 7.67 15.34
N GLY A 174 4.14 8.38 16.40
CA GLY A 174 4.85 8.41 17.68
C GLY A 174 6.27 8.98 17.54
N ASN A 175 7.28 8.21 17.98
CA ASN A 175 8.69 8.57 17.84
C ASN A 175 9.31 8.09 16.50
N GLY A 176 8.50 7.60 15.56
CA GLY A 176 8.96 7.13 14.26
C GLY A 176 9.42 8.25 13.33
N THR A 177 10.07 7.86 12.23
CA THR A 177 10.54 8.77 11.18
C THR A 177 10.11 8.27 9.81
N LEU A 178 9.64 9.19 8.97
CA LEU A 178 9.55 8.97 7.53
C LEU A 178 10.92 9.26 6.92
N ASN A 179 11.53 8.27 6.28
CA ASN A 179 12.90 8.37 5.79
C ASN A 179 12.97 8.61 4.28
N TYR A 180 11.98 8.13 3.53
CA TYR A 180 12.02 8.15 2.08
C TYR A 180 10.64 8.32 1.48
N VAL A 181 10.58 8.86 0.27
CA VAL A 181 9.35 8.94 -0.52
C VAL A 181 9.62 8.52 -1.96
N GLN A 182 8.70 7.76 -2.52
CA GLN A 182 8.68 7.38 -3.93
C GLN A 182 7.37 7.78 -4.57
N ILE A 183 7.46 8.32 -5.77
CA ILE A 183 6.28 8.62 -6.59
C ILE A 183 6.35 7.75 -7.83
N TYR A 184 5.28 7.00 -8.06
CA TYR A 184 5.12 6.14 -9.22
C TYR A 184 4.11 6.74 -10.20
N GLY A 185 4.29 6.51 -11.49
CA GLY A 185 3.30 6.86 -12.50
C GLY A 185 3.50 6.07 -13.80
N GLY A 186 2.41 5.92 -14.57
CA GLY A 186 2.43 5.18 -15.83
C GLY A 186 2.69 3.67 -15.69
N GLY A 187 1.99 3.00 -14.77
CA GLY A 187 2.09 1.54 -14.58
C GLY A 187 3.33 1.11 -13.79
N ASP A 188 3.47 1.64 -12.57
CA ASP A 188 4.49 1.25 -11.57
C ASP A 188 5.94 1.69 -11.85
N ARG A 189 6.16 2.61 -12.79
CA ARG A 189 7.48 3.24 -12.97
C ARG A 189 7.74 4.29 -11.90
N VAL A 190 8.87 4.18 -11.20
CA VAL A 190 9.35 5.23 -10.29
C VAL A 190 9.66 6.50 -11.10
N LEU A 191 8.91 7.56 -10.82
CA LEU A 191 9.09 8.89 -11.39
C LEU A 191 9.99 9.76 -10.50
N PHE A 192 9.88 9.60 -9.20
CA PHE A 192 10.63 10.38 -8.21
C PHE A 192 10.95 9.54 -6.98
N SER A 193 12.08 9.87 -6.36
CA SER A 193 12.63 9.15 -5.23
C SER A 193 13.54 10.10 -4.46
N SER A 194 13.29 10.29 -3.17
CA SER A 194 14.07 11.22 -2.35
C SER A 194 13.99 10.88 -0.87
N GLU A 195 15.06 11.19 -0.16
CA GLU A 195 15.07 11.13 1.30
C GLU A 195 14.19 12.24 1.88
N LEU A 196 13.58 11.95 3.02
CA LEU A 196 12.72 12.90 3.72
C LEU A 196 13.48 13.55 4.87
N ILE A 197 13.36 14.87 4.96
CA ILE A 197 13.95 15.67 6.03
C ILE A 197 12.83 16.15 6.95
N LYS A 198 13.00 15.97 8.25
CA LYS A 198 12.04 16.45 9.25
C LYS A 198 12.21 17.96 9.50
N ARG A 199 11.11 18.69 9.58
CA ARG A 199 10.99 20.12 9.89
C ARG A 199 10.38 20.30 11.27
N ILE A 200 10.70 21.41 11.92
CA ILE A 200 10.21 21.71 13.28
C ILE A 200 9.20 22.85 13.18
N GLY A 201 8.03 22.69 13.81
CA GLY A 201 7.00 23.73 13.87
C GLY A 201 6.13 23.86 12.62
N CYS A 202 6.19 22.88 11.71
CA CYS A 202 5.37 22.82 10.50
C CYS A 202 4.22 21.83 10.66
N ASN A 203 3.07 22.11 10.01
CA ASN A 203 1.94 21.18 9.93
C ASN A 203 2.27 19.95 9.07
N TYR A 204 3.11 20.13 8.03
CA TYR A 204 3.68 19.04 7.25
C TYR A 204 5.16 18.92 7.61
N GLU A 205 5.45 18.10 8.61
CA GLU A 205 6.74 18.05 9.25
C GLU A 205 7.78 17.22 8.48
N TRP A 206 7.46 16.62 7.33
CA TRP A 206 8.45 16.02 6.43
C TRP A 206 8.40 16.64 5.04
N TRP A 207 9.55 16.75 4.40
CA TRP A 207 9.63 17.22 3.01
C TRP A 207 10.78 16.55 2.26
N ALA A 208 10.64 16.47 0.93
CA ALA A 208 11.71 16.03 0.05
C ALA A 208 12.56 17.23 -0.42
N PRO A 209 13.89 17.19 -0.30
CA PRO A 209 14.77 18.30 -0.66
C PRO A 209 14.86 18.57 -2.17
N SER A 210 14.48 17.60 -2.99
CA SER A 210 14.49 17.69 -4.44
C SER A 210 13.07 17.85 -5.00
N SER A 211 12.95 18.62 -6.08
CA SER A 211 11.72 18.76 -6.84
C SER A 211 11.61 17.71 -7.95
N PHE A 212 10.40 17.47 -8.43
CA PHE A 212 10.12 16.58 -9.55
C PHE A 212 9.06 17.15 -10.49
N THR A 213 9.06 16.69 -11.74
CA THR A 213 8.07 17.08 -12.75
C THR A 213 7.33 15.83 -13.21
N CYS A 214 6.00 15.87 -13.23
CA CYS A 214 5.16 14.79 -13.73
C CYS A 214 4.40 15.25 -14.98
N ALA A 215 4.46 14.45 -16.04
CA ALA A 215 3.72 14.69 -17.29
C ALA A 215 2.24 14.25 -17.23
N TYR A 216 1.82 13.61 -16.13
CA TYR A 216 0.48 13.06 -15.97
C TYR A 216 -0.04 13.29 -14.55
N GLY A 217 -1.36 13.50 -14.42
CA GLY A 217 -2.03 13.67 -13.12
C GLY A 217 -2.39 12.37 -12.39
N LEU A 218 -1.97 11.20 -12.91
CA LEU A 218 -2.16 9.90 -12.28
C LEU A 218 -0.84 9.42 -11.67
N TYR A 219 -0.84 9.24 -10.35
CA TYR A 219 0.36 8.88 -9.60
C TYR A 219 0.00 8.13 -8.32
N ILE A 220 0.99 7.45 -7.75
CA ILE A 220 0.92 6.80 -6.43
C ILE A 220 2.09 7.35 -5.62
N VAL A 221 1.82 7.75 -4.37
CA VAL A 221 2.85 8.14 -3.39
C VAL A 221 3.05 6.98 -2.44
N SER A 222 4.29 6.55 -2.28
CA SER A 222 4.73 5.53 -1.32
C SER A 222 5.75 6.15 -0.37
N VAL A 223 5.65 5.85 0.92
CA VAL A 223 6.44 6.44 2.01
C VAL A 223 6.83 5.35 3.01
#